data_AF-A0A2W7LYA3-F1
#
_entry.id   AF-A0A2W7LYA3-F1
#
_cell.length_a   1.000
_cell.length_b   1.000
_cell.length_c   1.000
_cell.angle_alpha   90.00
_cell.angle_beta   90.00
_cell.angle_gamma   90.00
#
_symmetry.space_group_name_H-M   'P 1'
#
loop_
_entity.id
_entity.type
_entity.pdbx_description
1 polymer ?
#
loop_
_entity_poly.entity_id
_entity_poly.type
_entity_poly.pdbx_seq_one_letter_code
_entity_poly.pdbx_strand_id
1 'polypeptide(L)' 'MSEDLKPPDLDSWQRLFEDQAYWQQSPDAHYAELLRVADDLLGQGAIDLEQWQALKARADQSHKDSPAVNVAQEVDDPEA' A
#
# COMPACT_ATOMS: atom_id res chain seq x y z
N MET A 1 -19.34 13.51 -20.19
CA MET A 1 -18.97 13.62 -18.77
C MET A 1 -17.57 13.02 -18.67
N SER A 2 -16.54 13.82 -18.92
CA SER A 2 -15.19 13.41 -18.53
C SER A 2 -15.20 13.62 -17.03
N GLU A 3 -15.35 12.55 -16.26
CA GLU A 3 -15.02 12.58 -14.85
C GLU A 3 -13.60 13.15 -14.80
N ASP A 4 -13.48 14.34 -14.21
CA ASP A 4 -12.21 14.98 -13.92
C ASP A 4 -11.48 13.99 -13.02
N LEU A 5 -10.75 13.07 -13.65
CA LEU A 5 -9.90 12.07 -13.00
C LEU A 5 -8.78 12.89 -12.41
N LYS A 6 -9.10 13.48 -11.26
CA LYS A 6 -8.16 14.25 -10.49
C LYS A 6 -7.01 13.31 -10.21
N PRO A 7 -5.78 13.71 -10.54
CA PRO A 7 -4.63 12.89 -10.23
C PRO A 7 -4.65 12.49 -8.75
N PRO A 8 -4.20 11.28 -8.40
CA PRO A 8 -4.09 10.89 -7.01
C PRO A 8 -3.21 11.90 -6.28
N ASP A 9 -3.63 12.27 -5.09
CA ASP A 9 -2.91 13.14 -4.16
C ASP A 9 -2.47 12.34 -2.92
N LEU A 10 -1.64 12.94 -2.06
CA LEU A 10 -1.15 12.27 -0.85
C LEU A 10 -2.30 11.78 0.05
N ASP A 11 -3.41 12.52 0.06
CA ASP A 11 -4.63 12.18 0.78
C ASP A 11 -5.25 10.87 0.25
N SER A 12 -5.21 10.68 -1.07
CA SER A 12 -5.65 9.46 -1.73
C SER A 12 -4.79 8.25 -1.36
N TRP A 13 -3.46 8.42 -1.29
CA TRP A 13 -2.55 7.39 -0.80
C TRP A 13 -2.85 7.04 0.67
N GLN A 14 -3.09 8.05 1.50
CA GLN A 14 -3.35 7.86 2.92
C GLN A 14 -4.69 7.15 3.17
N ARG A 15 -5.76 7.51 2.47
CA ARG A 15 -7.05 6.80 2.54
C ARG A 15 -6.91 5.33 2.15
N LEU A 16 -6.17 5.04 1.09
CA LEU A 16 -5.89 3.66 0.69
C LEU A 16 -5.14 2.92 1.79
N PHE A 17 -4.11 3.54 2.38
CA PHE A 17 -3.33 2.94 3.46
C PHE A 17 -4.17 2.64 4.71
N GLU A 18 -5.13 3.52 5.03
CA GLU A 18 -6.04 3.37 6.17
C GLU A 18 -7.20 2.41 5.92
N ASP A 19 -7.40 1.93 4.69
CA ASP A 19 -8.45 0.97 4.33
C ASP A 19 -8.11 -0.45 4.84
N GLN A 20 -8.35 -0.66 6.13
CA GLN A 20 -8.16 -1.97 6.78
C GLN A 20 -9.03 -3.06 6.16
N ALA A 21 -10.22 -2.74 5.67
CA ALA A 21 -11.11 -3.74 5.07
C ALA A 21 -10.50 -4.28 3.78
N TYR A 22 -9.91 -3.42 2.95
CA TYR A 22 -9.20 -3.84 1.75
C TYR A 22 -7.91 -4.58 2.08
N TRP A 23 -7.13 -4.08 3.05
CA TRP A 23 -5.90 -4.74 3.52
C TRP A 23 -6.15 -6.16 4.05
N GLN A 24 -7.23 -6.38 4.81
CA GLN A 24 -7.58 -7.72 5.31
C GLN A 24 -8.07 -8.66 4.21
N GLN A 25 -8.83 -8.15 3.25
CA GLN A 25 -9.41 -8.96 2.17
C GLN A 25 -8.37 -9.34 1.11
N SER A 26 -7.44 -8.44 0.79
CA SER A 26 -6.49 -8.62 -0.31
C SER A 26 -5.19 -7.85 -0.04
N PRO A 27 -4.33 -8.34 0.87
CA PRO A 27 -3.15 -7.61 1.31
C PRO A 27 -2.10 -7.39 0.23
N ASP A 28 -1.89 -8.36 -0.67
CA ASP A 28 -1.01 -8.19 -1.82
C ASP A 28 -1.51 -7.12 -2.80
N ALA A 29 -2.82 -7.11 -3.08
CA ALA A 29 -3.44 -6.14 -3.97
C ALA A 29 -3.43 -4.73 -3.36
N HIS A 30 -3.69 -4.63 -2.04
CA HIS A 30 -3.59 -3.41 -1.26
C HIS A 30 -2.16 -2.84 -1.32
N TYR A 31 -1.14 -3.68 -1.10
CA TYR A 31 0.26 -3.29 -1.20
C TYR A 31 0.65 -2.82 -2.62
N ALA A 32 0.26 -3.57 -3.65
CA ALA A 32 0.55 -3.21 -5.04
C ALA A 32 -0.08 -1.85 -5.43
N GLU A 33 -1.30 -1.58 -4.97
CA GLU A 33 -1.97 -0.31 -5.21
C GLU A 33 -1.29 0.85 -4.46
N LEU A 34 -0.84 0.64 -3.21
CA LEU A 34 -0.06 1.64 -2.46
C LEU A 34 1.23 2.02 -3.18
N LEU A 35 1.94 1.06 -3.78
CA LEU A 35 3.13 1.33 -4.58
C LEU A 35 2.79 2.07 -5.86
N ARG A 36 1.73 1.66 -6.57
CA ARG A 36 1.30 2.31 -7.80
C ARG A 36 0.96 3.78 -7.57
N VAL A 37 0.18 4.08 -6.53
CA VAL A 37 -0.18 5.46 -6.18
C VAL A 37 1.05 6.27 -5.78
N ALA A 38 1.99 5.69 -5.02
CA ALA A 38 3.23 6.38 -4.67
C ALA A 38 4.07 6.72 -5.93
N ASP A 39 4.20 5.79 -6.87
CA ASP A 39 4.90 6.00 -8.15
C ASP A 39 4.24 7.11 -8.98
N ASP A 40 2.91 7.12 -9.03
CA ASP A 40 2.11 8.15 -9.71
C ASP A 40 2.36 9.54 -9.07
N LEU A 41 2.36 9.64 -7.74
CA LEU A 41 2.67 10.87 -7.01
C LEU A 41 4.08 11.40 -7.32
N LEU A 42 5.07 10.51 -7.40
CA LEU A 42 6.45 10.87 -7.76
C LEU A 42 6.53 11.31 -9.23
N GLY A 43 5.88 10.57 -10.13
CA GLY A 43 5.87 10.87 -11.57
C GLY A 43 5.20 12.21 -11.91
N GLN A 44 4.22 12.61 -11.12
CA GLN A 44 3.58 13.93 -11.21
C GLN A 44 4.36 15.06 -10.52
N GLY A 45 5.38 14.74 -9.71
CA GLY A 45 6.10 15.70 -8.88
C GLY A 45 5.29 16.21 -7.69
N ALA A 46 4.25 15.49 -7.27
CA ALA A 46 3.46 15.81 -6.07
C ALA A 46 4.25 15.51 -4.78
N ILE A 47 5.22 14.59 -4.86
CA ILE A 47 6.15 14.24 -3.80
C ILE A 47 7.57 14.12 -4.36
N ASP A 48 8.56 14.32 -3.50
CA ASP A 48 9.97 14.08 -3.85
C ASP A 48 10.39 12.63 -3.60
N LEU A 49 11.58 12.27 -4.08
CA LEU A 49 12.14 10.92 -3.93
C LEU A 49 12.27 10.46 -2.47
N GLU A 50 12.57 11.37 -1.53
CA GLU A 50 12.64 11.04 -0.10
C GLU A 50 11.25 10.70 0.46
N GLN A 51 10.25 11.49 0.10
CA GLN A 51 8.86 11.26 0.49
C GLN A 51 8.34 9.93 -0.09
N TRP A 52 8.65 9.65 -1.36
CA TRP A 52 8.33 8.38 -2.00
C TRP A 52 8.96 7.18 -1.29
N GLN A 53 10.23 7.27 -0.89
CA GLN A 53 10.89 6.20 -0.12
C GLN A 53 10.20 5.98 1.23
N ALA A 54 9.77 7.04 1.90
CA ALA A 54 9.03 6.93 3.16
C ALA A 54 7.65 6.26 2.98
N LEU A 55 6.91 6.58 1.91
CA LEU A 55 5.65 5.92 1.57
C LEU A 55 5.86 4.43 1.27
N LYS A 56 6.88 4.11 0.48
CA LYS A 56 7.25 2.72 0.17
C LYS A 56 7.61 1.92 1.42
N ALA A 57 8.40 2.50 2.33
CA ALA A 57 8.77 1.83 3.58
C ALA A 57 7.55 1.56 4.48
N ARG A 58 6.59 2.49 4.54
CA ARG A 58 5.33 2.28 5.27
C ARG A 58 4.48 1.16 4.66
N ALA A 59 4.36 1.14 3.34
CA ALA A 59 3.63 0.08 2.63
C ALA A 59 4.28 -1.29 2.87
N ASP A 60 5.62 -1.38 2.81
CA ASP A 60 6.37 -2.61 3.05
C ASP A 60 6.19 -3.13 4.48
N GLN A 61 6.23 -2.24 5.47
CA GLN A 61 6.00 -2.59 6.86
C GLN A 61 4.56 -3.11 7.09
N SER A 62 3.57 -2.46 6.47
CA SER A 62 2.16 -2.89 6.57
C SER A 62 1.90 -4.22 5.86
N HIS A 63 2.60 -4.49 4.75
CA HIS A 63 2.47 -5.76 4.04
C HIS A 63 3.11 -6.92 4.83
N LYS A 64 4.24 -6.68 5.51
CA LYS A 64 4.86 -7.66 6.42
C LYS A 64 3.99 -8.02 7.61
N ASP A 65 3.23 -7.05 8.12
CA ASP A 65 2.28 -7.27 9.23
C ASP A 65 0.97 -7.94 8.76
N SER A 66 0.85 -8.22 7.46
CA SER A 66 -0.39 -8.73 6.89
C SER A 66 -0.80 -10.08 7.47
N PRO A 67 -2.11 -10.31 7.69
CA PRO A 67 -2.62 -11.63 8.08
C PRO A 67 -2.22 -12.73 7.10
N ALA A 68 -2.07 -12.47 5.79
CA ALA A 68 -1.66 -13.50 4.83
C ALA A 68 -0.20 -13.94 5.04
N VAL A 69 0.71 -12.99 5.31
CA VAL A 69 2.12 -13.28 5.61
C VAL A 69 2.25 -13.99 6.94
N ASN A 70 1.50 -13.54 7.96
CA ASN A 70 1.51 -14.15 9.29
C ASN A 70 0.95 -15.58 9.26
N VAL A 71 -0.12 -15.86 8.51
CA VAL A 71 -0.65 -17.22 8.33
C VAL A 71 0.33 -18.10 7.57
N ALA A 72 0.98 -17.58 6.52
CA ALA A 72 1.99 -18.33 5.78
C ALA A 72 3.20 -18.71 6.66
N GLN A 73 3.55 -17.87 7.63
CA GLN A 73 4.62 -18.16 8.59
C GLN A 73 4.17 -19.15 9.68
N GLU A 74 2.91 -19.10 10.13
CA GLU A 74 2.36 -20.05 11.12
C GLU A 74 2.25 -21.49 10.57
N VAL A 75 1.96 -21.66 9.28
CA VAL A 75 1.80 -23.00 8.67
C VAL A 75 3.12 -23.72 8.35
N ASP A 76 4.26 -23.02 8.42
CA ASP A 76 5.60 -23.62 8.20
C ASP A 76 6.25 -24.12 9.51
N ASP A 77 5.59 -23.92 10.65
CA ASP A 77 5.96 -24.51 11.96
C ASP A 77 5.04 -25.72 12.28
N PRO A 78 5.34 -26.95 11.79
CA PRO A 78 4.56 -28.15 12.09
C PRO A 78 4.78 -28.72 13.50
N GLU A 79 5.38 -27.97 14.45
CA GLU A 79 5.75 -28.44 15.79
C GLU A 79 5.10 -27.67 16.97
N ALA A 80 3.88 -27.14 16.80
CA ALA A 80 3.07 -26.66 17.93
C ALA A 80 2.29 -27.77 18.65
#